data_AF-A0A2V8CDW6-F1
#
_entry.id   AF-A0A2V8CDW6-F1
#
_cell.length_a   1.000
_cell.length_b   1.000
_cell.length_c   1.000
_cell.angle_alpha   90.00
_cell.angle_beta   90.00
_cell.angle_gamma   90.00
#
_symmetry.space_group_name_H-M   'P 1'
#
loop_
_entity.id
_entity.type
_entity.pdbx_description
1 polymer ?
#
loop_
_entity_poly.entity_id
_entity_poly.type
_entity_poly.pdbx_seq_one_letter_code
_entity_poly.pdbx_strand_id
1 'polypeptide(L)'
;MRCLGRLVLAAALASAAERAEAQGVGFTGGIGLDPSQAYVGTHVESPPLGGRIFFRPGIDGAFGGDESEAIIDVFFLYKLPLGTFSPWSIYQGTGPVVTIARANDQLHAHGGLAGVFGVGHKSGFFFEFKVSGGGGPSLRLGIGYTIRRQQP
;
A
#
# COMPACT_ATOMS: atom_id res chain seq x y z
N MET A 1 -3.34 -2.79 34.74
CA MET A 1 -4.29 -2.80 33.61
C MET A 1 -3.66 -2.41 32.26
N ARG A 2 -2.74 -1.43 32.18
CA ARG A 2 -2.11 -1.01 30.91
C ARG A 2 -1.21 -2.05 30.23
N CYS A 3 -0.50 -2.91 30.98
CA CYS A 3 0.34 -3.96 30.39
C CYS A 3 -0.48 -5.14 29.85
N LEU A 4 -1.60 -5.49 30.50
CA LEU A 4 -2.45 -6.60 30.08
C LEU A 4 -3.09 -6.31 28.72
N GLY A 5 -3.57 -5.08 28.50
CA GLY A 5 -4.11 -4.64 27.21
C GLY A 5 -3.07 -4.66 26.07
N ARG A 6 -1.81 -4.29 26.37
CA ARG A 6 -0.69 -4.37 25.40
C ARG A 6 -0.34 -5.82 25.07
N LEU A 7 -0.37 -6.72 26.06
CA LEU A 7 -0.11 -8.14 25.84
C LEU A 7 -1.22 -8.80 25.03
N VAL A 8 -2.48 -8.45 25.29
CA VAL A 8 -3.64 -8.95 24.51
C VAL A 8 -3.58 -8.42 23.08
N LEU A 9 -3.24 -7.15 22.86
CA LEU A 9 -3.07 -6.59 21.52
C LEU A 9 -1.89 -7.24 20.77
N ALA A 10 -0.75 -7.43 21.45
CA ALA A 10 0.40 -8.10 20.87
C ALA A 10 0.12 -9.58 20.54
N ALA A 11 -0.60 -10.29 21.41
CA ALA A 11 -1.03 -11.67 21.17
C ALA A 11 -2.05 -11.76 20.04
N ALA A 12 -2.99 -10.80 19.93
CA ALA A 12 -3.93 -10.72 18.83
C ALA A 12 -3.20 -10.46 17.49
N LEU A 13 -2.24 -9.52 17.46
CA LEU A 13 -1.40 -9.24 16.30
C LEU A 13 -0.53 -10.44 15.91
N ALA A 14 0.01 -11.18 16.89
CA ALA A 14 0.79 -12.39 16.64
C ALA A 14 -0.07 -13.56 16.15
N SER A 15 -1.33 -13.67 16.60
CA SER A 15 -2.27 -14.69 16.13
C SER A 15 -2.82 -14.42 14.72
N ALA A 16 -2.72 -13.18 14.23
CA ALA A 16 -3.03 -12.79 12.86
C ALA A 16 -1.81 -12.90 11.92
N ALA A 17 -0.65 -13.37 12.42
CA ALA A 17 0.53 -13.61 11.61
C ALA A 17 0.31 -14.86 10.76
N GLU A 18 -0.23 -14.68 9.54
CA GLU A 18 -0.18 -15.73 8.53
C GLU A 18 1.27 -16.11 8.21
N ARG A 19 1.46 -17.32 7.67
CA ARG A 19 2.79 -17.74 7.18
C ARG A 19 3.28 -16.71 6.15
N ALA A 20 4.45 -16.11 6.40
CA ALA A 20 5.13 -15.21 5.46
C ALA A 20 5.31 -15.82 4.05
N GLU A 21 5.20 -17.15 3.95
CA GLU A 21 5.29 -17.93 2.71
C GLU A 21 4.13 -17.71 1.72
N ALA A 22 3.01 -17.13 2.16
CA ALA A 22 1.85 -16.85 1.30
C ALA A 22 1.72 -15.34 0.94
N GLN A 23 2.62 -14.51 1.45
CA GLN A 23 2.60 -13.06 1.25
C GLN A 23 3.45 -12.65 0.03
N GLY A 24 2.96 -11.70 -0.75
CA GLY A 24 3.69 -11.11 -1.87
C GLY A 24 4.47 -9.87 -1.43
N VAL A 25 5.73 -9.75 -1.84
CA VAL A 25 6.50 -8.50 -1.66
C VAL A 25 6.52 -7.76 -2.98
N GLY A 26 6.04 -6.52 -2.98
CA GLY A 26 6.01 -5.68 -4.16
C GLY A 26 6.85 -4.43 -4.03
N PHE A 27 7.23 -3.92 -5.19
CA PHE A 27 7.94 -2.67 -5.36
C PHE A 27 7.19 -1.83 -6.38
N THR A 28 7.03 -0.54 -6.09
CA THR A 28 6.40 0.44 -6.96
C THR A 28 7.38 1.57 -7.23
N GLY A 29 7.39 2.10 -8.44
CA GLY A 29 8.01 3.37 -8.77
C GLY A 29 7.07 4.22 -9.62
N GLY A 30 7.18 5.53 -9.52
CA GLY A 30 6.29 6.40 -10.27
C GLY A 30 6.45 7.89 -10.00
N ILE A 31 5.40 8.63 -10.34
CA ILE A 31 5.35 10.09 -10.23
C ILE A 31 4.15 10.53 -9.37
N GLY A 32 4.36 11.54 -8.54
CA GLY A 32 3.34 12.38 -7.94
C GLY A 32 3.00 13.54 -8.88
N LEU A 33 1.72 13.85 -9.03
CA LEU A 33 1.23 14.95 -9.87
C LEU A 33 0.99 16.23 -9.06
N ASP A 34 0.62 16.08 -7.80
CA ASP A 34 0.34 17.17 -6.88
C ASP A 34 0.72 16.69 -5.47
N PRO A 35 1.84 17.14 -4.88
CA PRO A 35 2.95 17.86 -5.52
C PRO A 35 3.65 17.06 -6.63
N SER A 36 4.37 17.76 -7.52
CA SER A 36 5.19 17.11 -8.56
C SER A 36 6.41 16.42 -7.96
N GLN A 37 6.36 15.09 -7.86
CA GLN A 37 7.39 14.30 -7.17
C GLN A 37 7.72 13.03 -7.94
N ALA A 38 8.91 12.48 -7.74
CA ALA A 38 9.17 11.06 -8.02
C ALA A 38 8.95 10.27 -6.73
N TYR A 39 8.45 9.05 -6.83
CA TYR A 39 8.34 8.18 -5.67
C TYR A 39 8.73 6.74 -5.97
N VAL A 40 9.19 6.07 -4.93
CA VAL A 40 9.45 4.63 -4.91
C VAL A 40 8.89 4.07 -3.63
N GLY A 41 8.44 2.82 -3.67
CA GLY A 41 7.84 2.21 -2.51
C GLY A 41 7.89 0.72 -2.53
N THR A 42 7.53 0.13 -1.40
CA THR A 42 7.39 -1.30 -1.23
C THR A 42 6.14 -1.60 -0.44
N HIS A 43 5.54 -2.76 -0.73
CA HIS A 43 4.39 -3.25 0.00
C HIS A 43 4.50 -4.74 0.24
N VAL A 44 3.82 -5.19 1.28
CA VAL A 44 3.50 -6.59 1.50
C VAL A 44 2.04 -6.78 1.16
N GLU A 45 1.70 -7.86 0.47
CA GLU A 45 0.33 -8.23 0.17
C GLU A 45 0.02 -9.59 0.79
N SER A 46 -1.03 -9.65 1.61
CA SER A 46 -1.49 -10.90 2.19
C SER A 46 -2.18 -11.80 1.16
N PRO A 47 -2.41 -13.09 1.49
CA PRO A 47 -3.49 -13.87 0.89
C PRO A 47 -4.85 -13.19 1.05
N PRO A 48 -5.90 -13.63 0.34
CA PRO A 48 -7.24 -13.11 0.53
C PRO A 48 -7.69 -13.29 2.00
N LEU A 49 -8.01 -12.19 2.69
CA LEU A 49 -8.58 -12.24 4.05
C LEU A 49 -9.98 -12.86 4.07
N GLY A 50 -10.65 -12.86 2.92
CA GLY A 50 -11.99 -13.38 2.71
C GLY A 50 -12.52 -12.93 1.35
N GLY A 51 -13.09 -13.86 0.59
CA GLY A 51 -13.56 -13.58 -0.76
C GLY A 51 -12.45 -13.01 -1.65
N ARG A 52 -12.59 -11.76 -2.08
CA ARG A 52 -11.64 -11.06 -2.98
C ARG A 52 -10.95 -9.87 -2.30
N ILE A 53 -10.93 -9.85 -0.96
CA ILE A 53 -10.33 -8.79 -0.16
C ILE A 53 -8.92 -9.19 0.24
N PHE A 54 -7.94 -8.32 -0.02
CA PHE A 54 -6.52 -8.51 0.30
C PHE A 54 -6.07 -7.37 1.20
N PHE A 55 -5.15 -7.66 2.11
CA PHE A 55 -4.51 -6.65 2.95
C PHE A 55 -3.15 -6.30 2.36
N ARG A 56 -2.90 -5.00 2.15
CA ARG A 56 -1.67 -4.51 1.53
C ARG A 56 -1.09 -3.31 2.29
N PRO A 57 -0.34 -3.52 3.38
CA PRO A 57 0.47 -2.48 3.99
C PRO A 57 1.68 -2.14 3.11
N GLY A 58 2.01 -0.86 3.04
CA GLY A 58 3.09 -0.32 2.22
C GLY A 58 3.80 0.85 2.89
N ILE A 59 4.98 1.14 2.34
CA ILE A 59 5.72 2.36 2.61
C ILE A 59 6.27 2.90 1.29
N ASP A 60 5.99 4.17 1.02
CA ASP A 60 6.50 4.91 -0.13
C ASP A 60 7.38 6.06 0.36
N GLY A 61 8.47 6.34 -0.36
CA GLY A 61 9.26 7.56 -0.26
C GLY A 61 9.06 8.41 -1.49
N ALA A 62 8.65 9.66 -1.32
CA ALA A 62 8.45 10.63 -2.40
C ALA A 62 9.40 11.83 -2.26
N PHE A 63 9.91 12.33 -3.38
CA PHE A 63 10.93 13.36 -3.42
C PHE A 63 10.68 14.31 -4.59
N GLY A 64 10.67 15.62 -4.32
CA GLY A 64 10.47 16.68 -5.32
C GLY A 64 9.56 17.79 -4.81
N GLY A 65 9.48 18.89 -5.55
CA GLY A 65 8.63 20.02 -5.18
C GLY A 65 9.05 20.73 -3.88
N ASP A 66 10.35 20.81 -3.61
CA ASP A 66 10.94 21.36 -2.37
C ASP A 66 10.58 20.63 -1.07
N GLU A 67 10.00 19.44 -1.19
CA GLU A 67 9.65 18.59 -0.06
C GLU A 67 10.04 17.11 -0.29
N SER A 68 10.04 16.35 0.80
CA SER A 68 10.24 14.91 0.77
C SER A 68 9.29 14.24 1.75
N GLU A 69 8.70 13.12 1.37
CA GLU A 69 7.67 12.46 2.14
C GLU A 69 8.03 11.00 2.39
N ALA A 70 7.78 10.54 3.61
CA ALA A 70 7.65 9.11 3.92
C ALA A 70 6.17 8.83 4.18
N ILE A 71 5.60 7.91 3.41
CA ILE A 71 4.16 7.66 3.36
C ILE A 71 3.94 6.20 3.71
N ILE A 72 3.17 5.95 4.75
CA ILE A 72 2.81 4.61 5.20
C ILE A 72 1.34 4.41 4.90
N ASP A 73 1.03 3.56 3.93
CA ASP A 73 -0.31 3.22 3.49
C ASP A 73 -0.71 1.83 3.97
N VAL A 74 -1.97 1.68 4.38
CA VAL A 74 -2.56 0.37 4.65
C VAL A 74 -3.80 0.24 3.81
N PHE A 75 -3.76 -0.59 2.78
CA PHE A 75 -4.89 -0.78 1.88
C PHE A 75 -5.60 -2.10 2.08
N PHE A 76 -6.92 -2.06 2.06
CA PHE A 76 -7.77 -3.23 1.83
C PHE A 76 -8.19 -3.24 0.36
N LEU A 77 -7.61 -4.14 -0.43
CA LEU A 77 -7.83 -4.24 -1.86
C LEU A 77 -8.96 -5.21 -2.16
N TYR A 78 -9.90 -4.81 -3.00
CA TYR A 78 -10.86 -5.68 -3.65
C TYR A 78 -10.43 -5.93 -5.10
N LYS A 79 -10.15 -7.19 -5.45
CA LYS A 79 -9.65 -7.57 -6.80
C LYS A 79 -10.72 -8.25 -7.64
N LEU A 80 -10.91 -7.79 -8.87
CA LEU A 80 -11.85 -8.34 -9.85
C LEU A 80 -11.09 -8.84 -11.08
N PRO A 81 -11.10 -10.15 -11.37
CA PRO A 81 -10.54 -10.66 -12.62
C PRO A 81 -11.37 -10.13 -13.80
N LEU A 82 -10.69 -9.69 -14.86
CA LEU A 82 -11.35 -9.14 -16.06
C LEU A 82 -12.05 -10.20 -16.94
N GLY A 83 -11.87 -11.48 -16.61
CA GLY A 83 -12.55 -12.61 -17.26
C GLY A 83 -11.97 -13.94 -16.79
N THR A 84 -12.67 -15.04 -17.07
CA THR A 84 -12.28 -16.39 -16.61
C THR A 84 -10.89 -16.81 -17.07
N PHE A 85 -10.47 -16.39 -18.27
CA PHE A 85 -9.18 -16.72 -18.86
C PHE A 85 -8.21 -15.53 -18.92
N SER A 86 -8.63 -14.34 -18.48
CA SER A 86 -7.78 -13.17 -18.53
C SER A 86 -6.73 -13.24 -17.42
N PRO A 87 -5.44 -13.03 -17.72
CA PRO A 87 -4.42 -12.95 -16.68
C PRO A 87 -4.44 -11.60 -15.95
N TRP A 88 -5.36 -10.69 -16.31
CA TRP A 88 -5.48 -9.35 -15.74
C TRP A 88 -6.64 -9.23 -14.76
N SER A 89 -6.42 -8.46 -13.71
CA SER A 89 -7.43 -8.09 -12.73
C SER A 89 -7.39 -6.59 -12.50
N ILE A 90 -8.56 -5.97 -12.39
CA ILE A 90 -8.67 -4.62 -11.84
C ILE A 90 -8.77 -4.73 -10.33
N TYR A 91 -8.27 -3.74 -9.60
CA TYR A 91 -8.44 -3.68 -8.17
C TYR A 91 -8.64 -2.25 -7.71
N GLN A 92 -9.39 -2.13 -6.63
CA GLN A 92 -9.54 -0.88 -5.91
C GLN A 92 -9.35 -1.14 -4.43
N GLY A 93 -8.91 -0.15 -3.68
CA GLY A 93 -8.79 -0.29 -2.24
C GLY A 93 -8.80 1.04 -1.53
N THR A 94 -8.98 0.94 -0.22
CA THR A 94 -8.95 2.10 0.66
C THR A 94 -8.40 1.69 2.03
N GLY A 95 -7.96 2.67 2.79
CA GLY A 95 -7.60 2.50 4.18
C GLY A 95 -6.83 3.70 4.72
N PRO A 96 -6.26 3.57 5.92
CA PRO A 96 -5.56 4.67 6.55
C PRO A 96 -4.21 4.94 5.88
N VAL A 97 -3.79 6.19 5.94
CA VAL A 97 -2.46 6.64 5.52
C VAL A 97 -1.86 7.54 6.59
N VAL A 98 -0.55 7.44 6.77
CA VAL A 98 0.26 8.37 7.55
C VAL A 98 1.34 8.93 6.65
N THR A 99 1.41 10.26 6.55
CA THR A 99 2.42 10.96 5.77
C THR A 99 3.31 11.77 6.71
N ILE A 100 4.61 11.59 6.59
CA ILE A 100 5.63 12.38 7.28
C ILE A 100 6.32 13.19 6.20
N ALA A 101 5.94 14.46 6.07
CA ALA A 101 6.51 15.39 5.13
C ALA A 101 7.64 16.20 5.79
N ARG A 102 8.73 16.39 5.05
CA ARG A 102 9.81 17.32 5.38
C ARG A 102 9.80 18.44 4.34
N ALA A 103 9.49 19.65 4.79
CA ALA A 103 9.54 20.87 3.99
C ALA A 103 10.24 21.97 4.79
N ASN A 104 11.17 22.71 4.17
CA ASN A 104 11.92 23.80 4.82
C ASN A 104 12.55 23.41 6.18
N ASP A 105 13.18 22.23 6.25
CA ASP A 105 13.74 21.62 7.47
C ASP A 105 12.76 21.33 8.62
N GLN A 106 11.46 21.57 8.42
CA GLN A 106 10.42 21.21 9.38
C GLN A 106 9.77 19.88 9.03
N LEU A 107 9.43 19.12 10.07
CA LEU A 107 8.75 17.83 9.96
C LEU A 107 7.28 18.01 10.30
N HIS A 108 6.42 17.59 9.38
CA HIS A 108 4.98 17.60 9.55
C HIS A 108 4.44 16.17 9.40
N ALA A 109 3.74 15.71 10.43
CA ALA A 109 3.11 14.40 10.42
C ALA A 109 1.59 14.58 10.28
N HIS A 110 1.03 13.85 9.33
CA HIS A 110 -0.39 13.90 9.01
C HIS A 110 -0.93 12.49 8.90
N GLY A 111 -2.15 12.29 9.39
CA GLY A 111 -2.90 11.06 9.20
C GLY A 111 -4.15 11.34 8.38
N GLY A 112 -4.61 10.33 7.66
CA GLY A 112 -5.92 10.39 7.01
C GLY A 112 -6.25 9.11 6.26
N LEU A 113 -6.94 9.27 5.14
CA LEU A 113 -7.42 8.15 4.33
C LEU A 113 -6.81 8.21 2.94
N ALA A 114 -6.56 7.03 2.38
CA ALA A 114 -6.13 6.88 1.02
C ALA A 114 -7.06 5.95 0.25
N GLY A 115 -7.03 6.11 -1.07
CA GLY A 115 -7.60 5.21 -2.05
C GLY A 115 -6.53 4.76 -3.02
N VAL A 116 -6.70 3.56 -3.57
CA VAL A 116 -5.90 3.06 -4.69
C VAL A 116 -6.82 2.43 -5.72
N PHE A 117 -6.52 2.66 -6.98
CA PHE A 117 -7.10 1.97 -8.12
C PHE A 117 -5.97 1.45 -8.99
N GLY A 118 -6.07 0.23 -9.51
CA GLY A 118 -5.02 -0.31 -10.35
C GLY A 118 -5.45 -1.50 -11.19
N VAL A 119 -4.55 -1.88 -12.09
CA VAL A 119 -4.68 -3.05 -12.95
C VAL A 119 -3.44 -3.90 -12.74
N GLY A 120 -3.65 -5.18 -12.39
CA GLY A 120 -2.58 -6.13 -12.08
C GLY A 120 -2.64 -7.37 -12.95
N HIS A 121 -1.49 -7.85 -13.36
CA HIS A 121 -1.30 -9.10 -14.08
C HIS A 121 -0.97 -10.24 -13.10
N LYS A 122 -1.36 -11.47 -13.43
CA LYS A 122 -1.09 -12.67 -12.61
C LYS A 122 0.40 -12.93 -12.33
N SER A 123 1.30 -12.41 -13.19
CA SER A 123 2.75 -12.49 -12.99
C SER A 123 3.24 -11.63 -11.83
N GLY A 124 2.45 -10.67 -11.35
CA GLY A 124 2.86 -9.72 -10.32
C GLY A 124 3.03 -8.30 -10.83
N PHE A 125 3.12 -8.09 -12.14
CA PHE A 125 3.21 -6.76 -12.74
C PHE A 125 1.92 -5.96 -12.54
N PHE A 126 2.01 -4.65 -12.29
CA PHE A 126 0.83 -3.79 -12.12
C PHE A 126 1.08 -2.33 -12.50
N PHE A 127 -0.03 -1.63 -12.74
CA PHE A 127 -0.14 -0.18 -12.76
C PHE A 127 -1.14 0.25 -11.70
N GLU A 128 -0.86 1.36 -11.02
CA GLU A 128 -1.75 1.88 -9.98
C GLU A 128 -1.79 3.40 -9.93
N PHE A 129 -2.89 3.88 -9.38
CA PHE A 129 -3.19 5.25 -9.07
C PHE A 129 -3.55 5.32 -7.60
N LYS A 130 -2.75 6.04 -6.81
CA LYS A 130 -2.98 6.28 -5.40
C LYS A 130 -3.44 7.72 -5.20
N VAL A 131 -4.45 7.90 -4.37
CA VAL A 131 -4.89 9.20 -3.87
C VAL A 131 -4.87 9.17 -2.35
N SER A 132 -4.29 10.17 -1.72
CA SER A 132 -4.25 10.28 -0.25
C SER A 132 -4.71 11.65 0.22
N GLY A 133 -5.48 11.67 1.30
CA GLY A 133 -5.82 12.86 2.05
C GLY A 133 -5.23 12.75 3.45
N GLY A 134 -4.34 13.68 3.79
CA GLY A 134 -3.64 13.70 5.07
C GLY A 134 -2.48 14.68 5.02
N GLY A 135 -2.78 15.98 4.99
CA GLY A 135 -1.81 17.07 4.80
C GLY A 135 -2.06 17.90 3.53
N GLY A 136 -2.70 17.27 2.52
CA GLY A 136 -3.14 17.85 1.25
C GLY A 136 -3.63 16.70 0.35
N PRO A 137 -4.33 16.98 -0.77
CA PRO A 137 -4.61 15.95 -1.77
C PRO A 137 -3.29 15.56 -2.44
N SER A 138 -2.84 14.32 -2.27
CA SER A 138 -1.68 13.81 -2.99
C SER A 138 -2.06 12.75 -4.02
N LEU A 139 -1.62 12.95 -5.25
CA LEU A 139 -1.98 12.12 -6.40
C LEU A 139 -0.76 11.44 -6.98
N ARG A 140 -0.75 10.10 -7.02
CA ARG A 140 0.43 9.32 -7.43
C ARG A 140 0.06 8.26 -8.45
N LEU A 141 0.85 8.18 -9.51
CA LEU A 141 0.76 7.19 -10.59
C LEU A 141 1.97 6.28 -10.52
N GLY A 142 1.75 4.97 -10.46
CA GLY A 142 2.78 3.97 -10.23
C GLY A 142 2.75 2.82 -11.22
N ILE A 143 3.92 2.26 -11.45
CA ILE A 143 4.15 0.97 -12.09
C ILE A 143 4.99 0.13 -11.14
N GLY A 144 4.76 -1.17 -11.11
CA GLY A 144 5.51 -2.02 -10.20
C GLY A 144 5.36 -3.50 -10.45
N TYR A 145 5.98 -4.26 -9.55
CA TYR A 145 5.99 -5.71 -9.60
C TYR A 145 5.88 -6.30 -8.20
N THR A 146 4.99 -7.27 -8.03
CA THR A 146 4.80 -8.05 -6.79
C THR A 146 5.32 -9.45 -6.99
N ILE A 147 6.38 -9.79 -6.27
CA ILE A 147 6.96 -11.13 -6.24
C ILE A 147 6.13 -11.97 -5.26
N ARG A 148 5.54 -13.06 -5.76
CA ARG A 148 4.80 -14.03 -4.95
C ARG A 148 5.48 -15.39 -5.06
N ARG A 149 5.67 -16.09 -3.94
CA ARG A 149 6.14 -17.47 -3.96
C ARG A 149 4.96 -18.36 -4.40
N GLN A 150 5.11 -19.09 -5.49
CA GLN A 150 4.13 -20.10 -5.88
C GLN A 150 4.27 -21.29 -4.93
N GLN A 151 3.18 -21.72 -4.29
CA GLN A 151 3.17 -23.03 -3.63
C GLN A 151 3.28 -24.12 -4.70
N PRO A 152 4.14 -25.14 -4.49
CA PRO A 152 4.20 -26.32 -5.36
C PRO A 152 2.93 -27.16 -5.30
#